data_AF-A0A1G9ZJP7-F1
#
_entry.id   AF-A0A1G9ZJP7-F1
#
_cell.length_a   1.000
_cell.length_b   1.000
_cell.length_c   1.000
_cell.angle_alpha   90.00
_cell.angle_beta   90.00
_cell.angle_gamma   90.00
#
_symmetry.space_group_name_H-M   'P 1'
#
loop_
_entity.id
_entity.type
_entity.pdbx_description
1 polymer ?
#
loop_
_entity_poly.entity_id
_entity_poly.type
_entity_poly.pdbx_seq_one_letter_code
_entity_poly.pdbx_strand_id
1 'polypeptide(L)'
;MAKDTVRYPDQVVEEIESLVADGTFESKSEFYRFSAEYMLELVSPDYNEKTFSYEELKGELDLEFPSEVDDSYEFDDDFLEAVVEIRKYGLRGEFDAGYEYVDDEVDAGSRAALVLEELLAMYRTPQVE
;
A
#
# COMPACT_ATOMS: atom_id res chain seq x y z
N MET A 1 -27.26 13.80 -9.97
CA MET A 1 -26.59 12.67 -10.65
C MET A 1 -27.32 12.39 -11.95
N ALA A 2 -26.58 12.21 -13.05
CA ALA A 2 -27.13 11.69 -14.30
C ALA A 2 -27.60 10.23 -14.09
N LYS A 3 -28.56 9.78 -14.91
CA LYS A 3 -29.03 8.39 -14.87
C LYS A 3 -28.60 7.69 -16.15
N ASP A 4 -27.73 6.71 -16.00
CA ASP A 4 -27.37 5.76 -17.05
C ASP A 4 -27.98 4.39 -16.75
N THR A 5 -28.39 3.68 -17.80
CA THR A 5 -28.94 2.32 -17.68
C THR A 5 -27.99 1.33 -18.33
N VAL A 6 -27.47 0.41 -17.53
CA VAL A 6 -26.54 -0.64 -17.95
C VAL A 6 -27.21 -2.01 -17.80
N ARG A 7 -26.83 -2.97 -18.65
CA ARG A 7 -27.27 -4.37 -18.56
C ARG A 7 -26.12 -5.22 -18.03
N TYR A 8 -26.40 -6.04 -17.03
CA TYR A 8 -25.45 -6.97 -16.43
C TYR A 8 -25.94 -8.42 -16.61
N PRO A 9 -25.04 -9.41 -16.64
CA PRO A 9 -25.42 -10.81 -16.52
C PRO A 9 -26.16 -11.07 -15.22
N ASP A 10 -27.15 -11.98 -15.22
CA ASP A 10 -27.98 -12.29 -14.05
C ASP A 10 -27.13 -12.67 -12.83
N GLN A 11 -26.10 -13.50 -13.03
CA GLN A 11 -25.16 -13.89 -11.98
C GLN A 11 -24.49 -12.68 -11.30
N VAL A 12 -24.10 -11.65 -12.07
CA VAL A 12 -23.50 -10.44 -11.50
C VAL A 12 -24.52 -9.67 -10.67
N VAL A 13 -25.77 -9.63 -11.12
CA VAL A 13 -26.84 -8.97 -10.37
C VAL A 13 -27.14 -9.70 -9.07
N GLU A 14 -27.14 -11.03 -9.07
CA GLU A 14 -27.34 -11.88 -7.89
C GLU A 14 -26.25 -11.65 -6.83
N GLU A 15 -24.98 -11.59 -7.23
CA GLU A 15 -23.88 -11.30 -6.30
C GLU A 15 -24.01 -9.90 -5.69
N ILE A 16 -24.35 -8.89 -6.49
CA ILE A 16 -24.61 -7.52 -5.99
C ILE A 16 -25.80 -7.51 -5.02
N GLU A 17 -26.83 -8.30 -5.30
CA GLU A 17 -27.97 -8.44 -4.39
C GLU A 17 -27.58 -9.08 -3.06
N SER A 18 -26.69 -10.08 -3.05
CA SER A 18 -26.17 -10.68 -1.82
C SER A 18 -25.42 -9.63 -0.98
N LEU A 19 -24.49 -8.88 -1.58
CA LEU A 19 -23.72 -7.86 -0.86
C LEU A 19 -24.60 -6.76 -0.23
N VAL A 20 -25.72 -6.42 -0.87
CA VAL A 20 -26.71 -5.49 -0.30
C VAL A 20 -27.52 -6.17 0.81
N ALA A 21 -27.91 -7.44 0.64
CA ALA A 21 -28.67 -8.19 1.62
C ALA A 21 -27.86 -8.46 2.91
N ASP A 22 -26.54 -8.66 2.77
CA ASP A 22 -25.60 -8.89 3.85
C ASP A 22 -25.23 -7.59 4.60
N GLY A 23 -25.70 -6.44 4.11
CA GLY A 23 -25.52 -5.13 4.74
C GLY A 23 -24.21 -4.43 4.42
N THR A 24 -23.37 -5.02 3.56
CA THR A 24 -22.12 -4.40 3.08
C THR A 24 -22.36 -3.13 2.27
N PHE A 25 -23.49 -3.07 1.56
CA PHE A 25 -23.94 -1.87 0.87
C PHE A 25 -25.39 -1.57 1.23
N GLU A 26 -25.73 -0.31 1.44
CA GLU A 26 -27.10 0.13 1.74
C GLU A 26 -28.03 -0.06 0.53
N SER A 27 -27.47 0.00 -0.69
CA SER A 27 -28.24 -0.17 -1.92
C SER A 27 -27.38 -0.52 -3.12
N LYS A 28 -28.01 -1.07 -4.17
CA LYS A 28 -27.34 -1.27 -5.46
C LYS A 28 -26.76 0.01 -6.05
N SER A 29 -27.43 1.15 -5.83
CA SER A 29 -26.95 2.44 -6.33
C SER A 29 -25.64 2.86 -5.65
N GLU A 30 -25.47 2.50 -4.37
CA GLU A 30 -24.22 2.73 -3.66
C GLU A 30 -23.10 1.84 -4.18
N PHE A 31 -23.36 0.53 -4.35
CA PHE A 31 -22.43 -0.40 -4.98
C PHE A 31 -21.92 0.11 -6.33
N TYR A 32 -22.83 0.55 -7.22
CA TYR A 32 -22.43 1.03 -8.55
C TYR A 32 -21.61 2.30 -8.50
N ARG A 33 -21.92 3.21 -7.56
CA ARG A 33 -21.19 4.46 -7.42
C ARG A 33 -19.80 4.21 -6.83
N PHE A 34 -19.71 3.40 -5.79
CA PHE A 34 -18.45 2.97 -5.18
C PHE A 34 -17.56 2.25 -6.20
N SER A 35 -18.07 1.25 -6.91
CA SER A 35 -17.28 0.49 -7.90
C SER A 35 -16.79 1.33 -9.06
N ALA A 36 -17.61 2.28 -9.56
CA ALA A 36 -17.19 3.21 -10.59
C ALA A 36 -16.07 4.13 -10.11
N GLU A 37 -16.20 4.70 -8.91
CA GLU A 37 -15.19 5.56 -8.32
C GLU A 37 -13.90 4.82 -7.97
N TYR A 38 -14.03 3.59 -7.47
CA TYR A 38 -12.89 2.71 -7.22
C TYR A 38 -12.10 2.46 -8.50
N MET A 39 -12.77 2.07 -9.57
CA MET A 39 -12.10 1.92 -10.87
C MET A 39 -11.48 3.22 -11.38
N LEU A 40 -12.10 4.38 -11.14
CA LEU A 40 -11.55 5.68 -11.54
C LEU A 40 -10.32 6.08 -10.73
N GLU A 41 -10.30 5.81 -9.42
CA GLU A 41 -9.11 5.96 -8.57
C GLU A 41 -7.96 5.08 -9.10
N LEU A 42 -8.24 3.85 -9.54
CA LEU A 42 -7.23 2.94 -10.09
C LEU A 42 -6.62 3.43 -11.41
N VAL A 43 -7.44 3.99 -12.33
CA VAL A 43 -6.99 4.28 -13.71
C VAL A 43 -6.68 5.76 -13.96
N SER A 44 -7.08 6.65 -13.05
CA SER A 44 -6.94 8.09 -13.20
C SER A 44 -6.51 8.72 -11.86
N PRO A 45 -5.19 8.89 -11.62
CA PRO A 45 -4.67 9.37 -10.34
C PRO A 45 -5.10 10.81 -9.99
N ASP A 46 -5.56 11.59 -10.97
CA ASP A 46 -6.10 12.95 -10.76
C ASP A 46 -7.59 12.98 -10.42
N TYR A 47 -8.26 11.82 -10.33
CA TYR A 47 -9.67 11.73 -9.97
C TYR A 47 -9.89 11.98 -8.48
N ASN A 48 -10.80 12.89 -8.13
CA ASN A 48 -10.94 13.40 -6.77
C ASN A 48 -12.39 13.35 -6.24
N GLU A 49 -13.33 12.78 -7.00
CA GLU A 49 -14.73 12.65 -6.56
C GLU A 49 -14.89 11.38 -5.70
N LYS A 50 -15.35 11.56 -4.46
CA LYS A 50 -15.53 10.48 -3.49
C LYS A 50 -16.96 10.45 -2.95
N THR A 51 -17.56 9.28 -3.08
CA THR A 51 -18.85 8.86 -2.58
C THR A 51 -18.90 8.99 -1.08
N PHE A 52 -20.09 9.26 -0.55
CA PHE A 52 -20.35 9.15 0.89
C PHE A 52 -19.96 7.75 1.39
N SER A 53 -19.19 7.69 2.47
CA SER A 53 -18.61 6.44 3.03
C SER A 53 -17.66 5.66 2.09
N TYR A 54 -17.07 6.29 1.08
CA TYR A 54 -16.12 5.62 0.17
C TYR A 54 -14.92 4.98 0.89
N GLU A 55 -14.22 5.73 1.75
CA GLU A 55 -13.06 5.22 2.49
C GLU A 55 -13.44 4.11 3.49
N GLU A 56 -14.63 4.23 4.08
CA GLU A 56 -15.19 3.25 5.01
C GLU A 56 -15.48 1.93 4.28
N LEU A 57 -16.20 1.99 3.16
CA LEU A 57 -16.48 0.82 2.30
C LEU A 57 -15.20 0.19 1.74
N LYS A 58 -14.21 0.99 1.34
CA LYS A 58 -12.91 0.51 0.85
C LYS A 58 -12.17 -0.30 1.92
N GLY A 59 -12.19 0.17 3.16
CA GLY A 59 -11.62 -0.54 4.31
C GLY A 59 -12.42 -1.78 4.71
N GLU A 60 -13.75 -1.71 4.74
CA GLU A 60 -14.61 -2.86 5.08
C GLU A 60 -14.49 -4.03 4.10
N LEU A 61 -14.31 -3.71 2.81
CA LEU A 61 -14.16 -4.71 1.75
C LEU A 61 -12.74 -5.26 1.65
N ASP A 62 -11.82 -4.80 2.52
CA ASP A 62 -10.39 -5.13 2.48
C ASP A 62 -9.79 -4.88 1.08
N LEU A 63 -10.31 -3.85 0.40
CA LEU A 63 -9.88 -3.47 -0.95
C LEU A 63 -8.65 -2.58 -0.85
N GLU A 64 -7.59 -3.13 -0.28
CA GLU A 64 -6.27 -2.53 -0.38
C GLU A 64 -5.73 -2.78 -1.81
N PHE A 65 -5.05 -1.77 -2.36
CA PHE A 65 -4.11 -2.08 -3.43
C PHE A 65 -3.19 -3.20 -2.90
N PRO A 66 -2.67 -4.12 -3.73
CA PRO A 66 -1.34 -4.60 -3.46
C PRO A 66 -0.45 -3.36 -3.46
N SER A 67 -0.29 -2.73 -2.29
CA SER A 67 0.75 -1.75 -2.10
C SER A 67 2.02 -2.51 -2.47
N GLU A 68 2.77 -2.02 -3.44
CA GLU A 68 4.07 -2.63 -3.78
C GLU A 68 5.04 -2.56 -2.60
N VAL A 69 4.62 -2.02 -1.45
CA VAL A 69 5.34 -2.05 -0.21
C VAL A 69 4.37 -2.23 0.96
N ASP A 70 4.39 -3.43 1.53
CA ASP A 70 3.65 -3.84 2.72
C ASP A 70 3.75 -2.80 3.86
N ASP A 71 2.61 -2.33 4.34
CA ASP A 71 2.47 -1.41 5.47
C ASP A 71 2.69 -2.11 6.82
N SER A 72 2.86 -3.44 6.84
CA SER A 72 3.00 -4.23 8.06
C SER A 72 4.40 -4.28 8.68
N TYR A 73 5.41 -3.65 8.07
CA TYR A 73 6.76 -3.63 8.63
C TYR A 73 6.79 -2.77 9.91
N GLU A 74 6.57 -3.40 11.06
CA GLU A 74 6.77 -2.82 12.37
C GLU A 74 8.26 -2.50 12.52
N PHE A 75 8.59 -1.24 12.86
CA PHE A 75 9.94 -0.85 13.27
C PHE A 75 10.22 -1.41 14.68
N ASP A 76 10.40 -2.71 14.74
CA ASP A 76 10.58 -3.50 15.95
C ASP A 76 12.07 -3.58 16.39
N ASP A 77 12.35 -4.41 17.40
CA ASP A 77 13.70 -4.57 17.93
C ASP A 77 14.68 -5.12 16.88
N ASP A 78 14.22 -5.95 15.94
CA ASP A 78 15.05 -6.54 14.88
C ASP A 78 15.45 -5.46 13.85
N PHE A 79 14.51 -4.57 13.50
CA PHE A 79 14.83 -3.41 12.68
C PHE A 79 15.86 -2.48 13.37
N LEU A 80 15.69 -2.23 14.67
CA LEU A 80 16.63 -1.38 15.43
C LEU A 80 18.03 -2.01 15.50
N GLU A 81 18.13 -3.34 15.59
CA GLU A 81 19.41 -4.06 15.51
C GLU A 81 20.06 -3.91 14.12
N ALA A 82 19.28 -4.04 13.04
CA ALA A 82 19.73 -3.81 11.67
C ALA A 82 20.24 -2.36 11.46
N VAL A 83 19.57 -1.37 12.03
CA VAL A 83 20.03 0.04 12.02
C VAL A 83 21.40 0.19 12.69
N VAL A 84 21.62 -0.52 13.80
CA VAL A 84 22.92 -0.50 14.52
C VAL A 84 24.03 -1.12 13.67
N GLU A 85 23.77 -2.25 13.00
CA GLU A 85 24.75 -2.89 12.11
C GLU A 85 25.07 -2.02 10.89
N ILE A 86 24.06 -1.48 10.22
CA ILE A 86 24.25 -0.58 9.07
C ILE A 86 25.08 0.65 9.46
N ARG A 87 24.83 1.20 10.64
CA ARG A 87 25.64 2.31 11.17
C ARG A 87 27.09 1.91 11.43
N LYS A 88 27.37 0.67 11.87
CA LYS A 88 28.75 0.18 12.04
C LYS A 88 29.45 0.06 10.69
N TYR A 89 28.80 -0.52 9.68
CA TYR A 89 29.36 -0.62 8.32
C TYR A 89 29.62 0.76 7.71
N GLY A 90 28.65 1.67 7.80
CA GLY A 90 28.79 3.05 7.30
C GLY A 90 29.95 3.82 7.94
N LEU A 91 30.11 3.73 9.28
CA LEU A 91 31.22 4.40 9.99
C LEU A 91 32.60 3.81 9.66
N ARG A 92 32.67 2.54 9.23
CA ARG A 92 33.92 1.87 8.85
C ARG A 92 34.24 2.00 7.36
N GLY A 93 33.30 2.53 6.57
CA GLY A 93 33.41 2.57 5.11
C GLY A 93 33.25 1.19 4.46
N GLU A 94 32.68 0.22 5.17
CA GLU A 94 32.45 -1.15 4.73
C GLU A 94 31.10 -1.25 3.97
N PHE A 95 30.91 -0.42 2.94
CA PHE A 95 29.61 -0.25 2.27
C PHE A 95 29.11 -1.51 1.58
N ASP A 96 29.99 -2.24 0.88
CA ASP A 96 29.58 -3.46 0.16
C ASP A 96 29.08 -4.53 1.15
N ALA A 97 29.72 -4.66 2.32
CA ALA A 97 29.27 -5.55 3.39
C ALA A 97 27.96 -5.09 4.03
N GLY A 98 27.72 -3.77 4.08
CA GLY A 98 26.45 -3.21 4.54
C GLY A 98 25.29 -3.52 3.61
N TYR A 99 25.49 -3.46 2.29
CA TYR A 99 24.45 -3.86 1.32
C TYR A 99 24.20 -5.37 1.36
N GLU A 100 25.26 -6.18 1.42
CA GLU A 100 25.14 -7.64 1.55
C GLU A 100 24.35 -8.02 2.82
N TYR A 101 24.56 -7.32 3.94
CA TYR A 101 23.77 -7.51 5.15
C TYR A 101 22.27 -7.19 4.96
N VAL A 102 21.92 -6.12 4.21
CA VAL A 102 20.50 -5.82 3.93
C VAL A 102 19.89 -6.91 3.06
N ASP A 103 20.58 -7.33 2.00
CA ASP A 103 20.09 -8.37 1.08
C ASP A 103 19.87 -9.73 1.77
N ASP A 104 20.72 -10.08 2.74
CA ASP A 104 20.66 -11.37 3.45
C ASP A 104 19.67 -11.37 4.63
N GLU A 105 19.60 -10.28 5.38
CA GLU A 105 18.90 -10.24 6.68
C GLU A 105 17.55 -9.50 6.62
N VAL A 106 17.26 -8.77 5.53
CA VAL A 106 16.04 -7.98 5.37
C VAL A 106 15.39 -8.32 4.04
N ASP A 107 14.06 -8.37 4.01
CA ASP A 107 13.36 -8.56 2.73
C ASP A 107 13.66 -7.38 1.80
N ALA A 108 14.30 -7.65 0.65
CA ALA A 108 14.77 -6.63 -0.29
C ALA A 108 13.65 -5.78 -0.93
N GLY A 109 12.39 -6.24 -0.84
CA GLY A 109 11.22 -5.47 -1.26
C GLY A 109 10.61 -4.60 -0.15
N SER A 110 11.12 -4.71 1.08
CA SER A 110 10.53 -4.04 2.24
C SER A 110 10.94 -2.57 2.39
N ARG A 111 10.10 -1.80 3.12
CA ARG A 111 10.46 -0.44 3.54
C ARG A 111 11.70 -0.42 4.41
N ALA A 112 11.91 -1.45 5.22
CA ALA A 112 13.07 -1.57 6.08
C ALA A 112 14.36 -1.60 5.25
N ALA A 113 14.41 -2.41 4.19
CA ALA A 113 15.56 -2.46 3.28
C ALA A 113 15.85 -1.08 2.67
N LEU A 114 14.84 -0.42 2.10
CA LEU A 114 14.98 0.93 1.53
C LEU A 114 15.53 1.95 2.54
N VAL A 115 15.01 1.95 3.77
CA VAL A 115 15.46 2.88 4.82
C VAL A 115 16.90 2.61 5.24
N LEU A 116 17.29 1.33 5.36
CA LEU A 116 18.63 0.92 5.74
C LEU A 116 19.66 1.24 4.64
N GLU A 117 19.32 1.04 3.38
CA GLU A 117 20.15 1.40 2.23
C GLU A 117 20.39 2.91 2.15
N GLU A 118 19.34 3.73 2.35
CA GLU A 118 19.45 5.18 2.39
C GLU A 118 20.30 5.65 3.59
N LEU A 119 20.12 5.01 4.75
CA LEU A 119 20.97 5.26 5.92
C LEU A 119 22.44 4.98 5.62
N LEU A 120 22.75 3.87 4.96
CA LEU A 120 24.11 3.51 4.57
C LEU A 120 24.69 4.49 3.54
N ALA A 121 23.87 4.91 2.56
CA ALA A 121 24.25 5.90 1.54
C ALA A 121 24.62 7.27 2.15
N MET A 122 23.96 7.67 3.24
CA MET A 122 24.31 8.91 3.96
C MET A 122 25.75 8.91 4.50
N TYR A 123 26.29 7.75 4.90
CA TYR A 123 27.69 7.65 5.35
C TYR A 123 28.70 7.67 4.20
N ARG A 124 28.26 7.37 2.97
CA ARG A 124 29.09 7.42 1.76
C ARG A 124 29.27 8.85 1.23
N THR A 125 28.31 9.71 1.52
CA THR A 125 28.42 11.14 1.19
C THR A 125 29.43 11.77 2.17
N PRO A 126 30.55 12.34 1.68
CA PRO A 126 31.48 13.01 2.59
C PRO A 126 30.71 14.09 3.33
N GLN A 127 30.69 14.01 4.66
CA GLN A 127 30.15 15.06 5.52
C GLN A 127 30.96 16.32 5.20
N VAL A 128 30.37 17.22 4.41
CA VAL A 128 30.97 18.52 4.12
C VAL A 128 30.86 19.33 5.41
N GLU A 129 31.98 19.46 6.12
CA GLU A 129 32.14 20.44 7.22
C GLU A 129 31.98 21.88 6.71
#